data_AF-A0A3D1F4X0-F1
#
_entry.id   AF-A0A3D1F4X0-F1
#
_cell.length_a   1.000
_cell.length_b   1.000
_cell.length_c   1.000
_cell.angle_alpha   90.00
_cell.angle_beta   90.00
_cell.angle_gamma   90.00
#
_symmetry.space_group_name_H-M   'P 1'
#
loop_
_entity.id
_entity.type
_entity.pdbx_description
1 polymer ?
#
loop_
_entity_poly.entity_id
_entity_poly.type
_entity_poly.pdbx_seq_one_letter_code
_entity_poly.pdbx_strand_id
1 'polypeptide(L)'
;MMSTKEVPGLNDRALVSVDEMLRCSAELGVKRGSVVGARILDAGNESLGGLHAGVLIAQMAMANLGKVSLLPNPDPTQLGPVVAVNVTHPVAACVICQHDGWLIEDEESDYKARGSGPFRAAYGKEELYDIFGFRERTGVAVGVIETNTTPPKQLVHQLSIMCSVEQHHLALICVNPSSLAGSVLTASRTVEWALMKLHSMNFNIKRIVSAYGVCPLGAVGGGMIRSVANAYDQLIYNSQVTLYATGDDETLASVITQLPSNTSSMFGQRSESLLSIDSSTAQTLDPALRSPAKICIQNIETGNMHVQNN
;
A
#
# COMPACT_ATOMS: atom_id res chain seq x y z
N MET A 1 -2.75 -29.05 0.58
CA MET A 1 -2.94 -27.75 1.25
C MET A 1 -1.58 -27.09 1.39
N MET A 2 -1.22 -26.17 0.49
CA MET A 2 -0.11 -25.26 0.79
C MET A 2 -0.63 -24.33 1.88
N SER A 3 -0.16 -24.51 3.13
CA SER A 3 -0.40 -23.51 4.15
C SER A 3 0.18 -22.20 3.63
N THR A 4 -0.52 -21.10 3.87
CA THR A 4 0.13 -19.79 3.84
C THR A 4 1.47 -19.96 4.57
N LYS A 5 2.58 -19.60 3.94
CA LYS A 5 3.82 -19.39 4.67
C LYS A 5 3.52 -18.21 5.61
N GLU A 6 2.95 -18.49 6.76
CA GLU A 6 2.76 -17.50 7.80
C GLU A 6 4.14 -16.91 8.06
N VAL A 7 4.25 -15.61 7.86
CA VAL A 7 5.48 -14.89 8.16
C VAL A 7 5.25 -14.24 9.51
N PRO A 8 5.75 -14.82 10.61
CA PRO A 8 5.61 -14.21 11.91
C PRO A 8 6.48 -12.95 12.00
N GLY A 9 6.15 -12.09 12.97
CA GLY A 9 6.92 -10.90 13.30
C GLY A 9 6.79 -9.79 12.26
N LEU A 10 5.59 -9.56 11.70
CA LEU A 10 5.37 -8.51 10.71
C LEU A 10 5.65 -7.13 11.32
N ASN A 11 5.15 -6.88 12.51
CA ASN A 11 5.40 -5.63 13.23
C ASN A 11 6.88 -5.47 13.64
N ASP A 12 7.51 -6.52 14.15
CA ASP A 12 8.95 -6.49 14.51
C ASP A 12 9.84 -6.23 13.29
N ARG A 13 9.50 -6.81 12.13
CA ARG A 13 10.21 -6.54 10.86
C ARG A 13 10.08 -5.09 10.46
N ALA A 14 8.88 -4.52 10.53
CA ALA A 14 8.64 -3.12 10.19
C ALA A 14 9.33 -2.14 11.16
N LEU A 15 9.48 -2.52 12.43
CA LEU A 15 10.17 -1.70 13.43
C LEU A 15 11.61 -1.37 13.02
N VAL A 16 12.30 -2.28 12.32
CA VAL A 16 13.65 -2.02 11.78
C VAL A 16 13.69 -0.77 10.90
N SER A 17 12.69 -0.59 10.04
CA SER A 17 12.58 0.60 9.17
C SER A 17 12.26 1.85 9.97
N VAL A 18 11.44 1.74 11.02
CA VAL A 18 11.15 2.86 11.92
C VAL A 18 12.41 3.32 12.64
N ASP A 19 13.21 2.39 13.17
CA ASP A 19 14.45 2.70 13.87
C ASP A 19 15.49 3.32 12.92
N GLU A 20 15.57 2.85 11.68
CA GLU A 20 16.38 3.48 10.62
C GLU A 20 15.91 4.91 10.31
N MET A 21 14.60 5.10 10.11
CA MET A 21 14.02 6.41 9.83
C MET A 21 14.21 7.38 11.00
N LEU A 22 14.10 6.90 12.23
CA LEU A 22 14.41 7.67 13.43
C LEU A 22 15.88 8.08 13.44
N ARG A 23 16.81 7.19 13.10
CA ARG A 23 18.25 7.53 13.07
C ARG A 23 18.56 8.57 11.99
N CYS A 24 18.05 8.38 10.78
CA CYS A 24 18.37 9.18 9.59
C CYS A 24 17.34 10.28 9.25
N SER A 25 16.49 10.68 10.20
CA SER A 25 15.31 11.50 9.89
C SER A 25 15.63 12.82 9.16
N ALA A 26 16.75 13.47 9.49
CA ALA A 26 17.15 14.74 8.86
C ALA A 26 17.52 14.54 7.38
N GLU A 27 18.22 13.46 7.05
CA GLU A 27 18.58 13.08 5.67
C GLU A 27 17.35 12.70 4.84
N LEU A 28 16.36 12.10 5.51
CA LEU A 28 15.10 11.68 4.90
C LEU A 28 14.07 12.81 4.77
N GLY A 29 14.34 13.98 5.36
CA GLY A 29 13.37 15.08 5.42
C GLY A 29 12.14 14.75 6.28
N VAL A 30 12.27 13.87 7.27
CA VAL A 30 11.20 13.40 8.16
C VAL A 30 11.35 14.03 9.54
N LYS A 31 10.24 14.47 10.14
CA LYS A 31 10.21 15.04 11.48
C LYS A 31 9.87 13.96 12.52
N ARG A 32 10.67 13.89 13.59
CA ARG A 32 10.41 13.01 14.73
C ARG A 32 9.47 13.70 15.71
N GLY A 33 8.57 12.94 16.30
CA GLY A 33 7.65 13.41 17.33
C GLY A 33 7.18 12.28 18.23
N SER A 34 6.33 12.66 19.19
CA SER A 34 5.65 11.71 20.06
C SER A 34 4.27 12.23 20.45
N VAL A 35 3.31 11.32 20.56
CA VAL A 35 1.95 11.60 21.04
C VAL A 35 1.64 10.54 22.09
N VAL A 36 1.37 10.97 23.32
CA VAL A 36 1.10 10.07 24.48
C VAL A 36 2.11 8.93 24.63
N GLY A 37 3.39 9.17 24.32
CA GLY A 37 4.46 8.16 24.39
C GLY A 37 4.66 7.33 23.13
N ALA A 38 3.67 7.27 22.22
CA ALA A 38 3.85 6.65 20.91
C ALA A 38 4.87 7.40 20.07
N ARG A 39 5.60 6.68 19.21
CA ARG A 39 6.59 7.26 18.29
C ARG A 39 5.86 7.73 17.04
N ILE A 40 6.00 9.01 16.69
CA ILE A 40 5.42 9.58 15.49
C ILE A 40 6.54 10.03 14.55
N LEU A 41 6.46 9.60 13.29
CA LEU A 41 7.30 10.12 12.20
C LEU A 41 6.39 10.86 11.22
N ASP A 42 6.60 12.16 11.06
CA ASP A 42 5.89 12.97 10.09
C ASP A 42 6.70 13.05 8.79
N ALA A 43 6.13 12.51 7.72
CA ALA A 43 6.72 12.43 6.39
C ALA A 43 5.90 13.21 5.33
N GLY A 44 5.29 14.34 5.71
CA GLY A 44 4.67 15.23 4.71
C GLY A 44 3.71 16.31 5.22
N ASN A 45 3.54 16.46 6.53
CA ASN A 45 2.65 17.46 7.14
C ASN A 45 3.40 18.74 7.46
N GLU A 46 4.28 18.69 8.47
CA GLU A 46 5.18 19.77 8.86
C GLU A 46 6.61 19.55 8.32
N SER A 47 6.87 18.36 7.80
CA SER A 47 8.09 18.02 7.08
C SER A 47 7.84 17.94 5.58
N LEU A 48 8.88 18.11 4.77
CA LEU A 48 8.78 17.94 3.31
C LEU A 48 8.66 16.46 2.90
N GLY A 49 9.14 15.55 3.77
CA GLY A 49 9.42 14.18 3.41
C GLY A 49 10.47 14.10 2.30
N GLY A 50 10.44 13.00 1.56
CA GLY A 50 11.32 12.79 0.42
C GLY A 50 11.02 11.48 -0.29
N LEU A 51 11.57 11.33 -1.50
CA LEU A 51 11.41 10.10 -2.27
C LEU A 51 12.00 8.88 -1.54
N HIS A 52 13.17 9.05 -0.91
CA HIS A 52 13.80 7.99 -0.12
C HIS A 52 12.98 7.65 1.13
N ALA A 53 12.39 8.65 1.81
CA ALA A 53 11.46 8.40 2.90
C ALA A 53 10.27 7.56 2.41
N GLY A 54 9.67 7.92 1.26
CA GLY A 54 8.59 7.15 0.65
C GLY A 54 8.96 5.70 0.35
N VAL A 55 10.18 5.42 -0.10
CA VAL A 55 10.69 4.05 -0.31
C VAL A 55 10.70 3.27 1.00
N LEU A 56 11.29 3.83 2.07
CA LEU A 56 11.36 3.16 3.38
C LEU A 56 9.96 2.93 3.98
N ILE A 57 9.07 3.91 3.84
CA ILE A 57 7.68 3.83 4.30
C ILE A 57 6.92 2.73 3.55
N ALA A 58 7.07 2.65 2.23
CA ALA A 58 6.42 1.62 1.43
C ALA A 58 6.92 0.21 1.79
N GLN A 59 8.22 0.03 2.01
CA GLN A 59 8.77 -1.24 2.48
C GLN A 59 8.26 -1.59 3.89
N MET A 60 8.23 -0.60 4.79
CA MET A 60 7.68 -0.76 6.14
C MET A 60 6.20 -1.16 6.09
N ALA A 61 5.40 -0.52 5.23
CA ALA A 61 3.99 -0.85 5.03
C ALA A 61 3.80 -2.29 4.51
N MET A 62 4.81 -2.88 3.87
CA MET A 62 4.86 -4.28 3.47
C MET A 62 5.54 -5.20 4.50
N ALA A 63 5.74 -4.74 5.75
CA ALA A 63 6.49 -5.44 6.80
C ALA A 63 7.90 -5.89 6.37
N ASN A 64 8.54 -5.13 5.49
CA ASN A 64 9.82 -5.46 4.84
C ASN A 64 9.81 -6.81 4.10
N LEU A 65 8.64 -7.31 3.69
CA LEU A 65 8.47 -8.49 2.83
C LEU A 65 8.40 -8.15 1.34
N GLY A 66 8.39 -6.86 1.03
CA GLY A 66 8.58 -6.32 -0.31
C GLY A 66 9.76 -5.35 -0.33
N LYS A 67 10.51 -5.35 -1.44
CA LYS A 67 11.56 -4.37 -1.73
C LYS A 67 11.01 -3.31 -2.67
N VAL A 68 11.26 -2.04 -2.34
CA VAL A 68 10.88 -0.89 -3.16
C VAL A 68 12.14 -0.19 -3.65
N SER A 69 12.15 0.26 -4.90
CA SER A 69 13.27 0.98 -5.47
C SER A 69 12.79 2.02 -6.49
N LEU A 70 13.55 3.09 -6.64
CA LEU A 70 13.33 4.08 -7.70
C LEU A 70 14.26 3.73 -8.86
N LEU A 71 13.67 3.38 -10.00
CA LEU A 71 14.38 3.06 -11.22
C LEU A 71 14.24 4.22 -12.23
N PRO A 72 15.18 4.36 -13.18
CA PRO A 72 14.96 5.23 -14.33
C PRO A 72 13.68 4.82 -15.08
N ASN A 73 12.93 5.80 -15.59
CA ASN A 73 11.79 5.50 -16.45
C ASN A 73 12.29 4.87 -17.77
N PRO A 74 11.77 3.70 -18.17
CA PRO A 74 12.14 3.08 -19.44
C PRO A 74 11.62 3.88 -20.65
N ASP A 75 10.62 4.74 -20.49
CA ASP A 75 10.19 5.69 -21.51
C ASP A 75 11.09 6.95 -21.46
N PRO A 76 11.95 7.18 -22.47
CA PRO A 76 12.87 8.31 -22.50
C PRO A 76 12.16 9.66 -22.65
N THR A 77 10.86 9.68 -22.99
CA THR A 77 10.06 10.91 -23.09
C THR A 77 9.49 11.36 -21.74
N GLN A 78 9.49 10.48 -20.74
CA GLN A 78 8.94 10.73 -19.42
C GLN A 78 10.05 11.09 -18.43
N LEU A 79 10.00 12.30 -17.89
CA LEU A 79 10.94 12.78 -16.89
C LEU A 79 10.45 12.38 -15.48
N GLY A 80 11.11 11.43 -14.84
CA GLY A 80 10.79 11.00 -13.48
C GLY A 80 11.23 9.55 -13.21
N PRO A 81 11.24 9.10 -11.95
CA PRO A 81 11.51 7.72 -11.63
C PRO A 81 10.26 6.84 -11.83
N VAL A 82 10.50 5.54 -11.95
CA VAL A 82 9.51 4.49 -11.77
C VAL A 82 9.70 3.88 -10.39
N VAL A 83 8.62 3.73 -9.64
CA VAL A 83 8.60 2.97 -8.39
C VAL A 83 8.47 1.49 -8.76
N ALA A 84 9.52 0.73 -8.48
CA ALA A 84 9.58 -0.71 -8.68
C ALA A 84 9.39 -1.43 -7.35
N VAL A 85 8.59 -2.50 -7.37
CA VAL A 85 8.19 -3.27 -6.19
C VAL A 85 8.42 -4.74 -6.49
N ASN A 86 9.20 -5.42 -5.65
CA ASN A 86 9.43 -6.86 -5.74
C ASN A 86 8.99 -7.52 -4.42
N VAL A 87 8.14 -8.54 -4.51
CA VAL A 87 7.52 -9.18 -3.34
C VAL A 87 7.56 -10.69 -3.45
N THR A 88 8.11 -11.37 -2.44
CA THR A 88 8.19 -12.84 -2.37
C THR A 88 7.11 -13.45 -1.47
N HIS A 89 6.39 -12.63 -0.71
CA HIS A 89 5.23 -13.05 0.10
C HIS A 89 4.02 -12.16 -0.20
N PRO A 90 3.42 -12.26 -1.40
CA PRO A 90 2.48 -11.24 -1.91
C PRO A 90 1.26 -11.02 -1.01
N VAL A 91 0.64 -12.09 -0.49
CA VAL A 91 -0.51 -11.97 0.42
C VAL A 91 -0.12 -11.29 1.73
N ALA A 92 0.98 -11.70 2.36
CA ALA A 92 1.41 -11.12 3.63
C ALA A 92 1.84 -9.65 3.47
N ALA A 93 2.68 -9.37 2.48
CA ALA A 93 3.21 -8.04 2.22
C ALA A 93 2.13 -7.05 1.78
N CYS A 94 1.35 -7.40 0.75
CA CYS A 94 0.48 -6.46 0.08
C CYS A 94 -0.94 -6.43 0.65
N VAL A 95 -1.52 -7.59 1.00
CA VAL A 95 -2.92 -7.66 1.46
C VAL A 95 -3.03 -7.51 2.98
N ILE A 96 -2.24 -8.29 3.71
CA ILE A 96 -2.24 -8.28 5.19
C ILE A 96 -1.58 -7.02 5.75
N CYS A 97 -0.52 -6.50 5.13
CA CYS A 97 0.13 -5.27 5.59
C CYS A 97 -0.24 -4.05 4.75
N GLN A 98 0.22 -3.97 3.50
CA GLN A 98 0.24 -2.72 2.73
C GLN A 98 -1.16 -2.17 2.42
N HIS A 99 -2.15 -3.03 2.20
CA HIS A 99 -3.52 -2.61 1.90
C HIS A 99 -4.01 -1.57 2.91
N ASP A 100 -4.59 -0.48 2.42
CA ASP A 100 -5.02 0.66 3.23
C ASP A 100 -6.42 0.48 3.83
N GLY A 101 -6.89 -0.76 3.94
CA GLY A 101 -8.27 -1.13 4.24
C GLY A 101 -8.84 -0.55 5.53
N TRP A 102 -8.00 -0.26 6.52
CA TRP A 102 -8.45 0.24 7.82
C TRP A 102 -8.82 1.72 7.73
N LEU A 103 -10.13 2.00 7.74
CA LEU A 103 -10.64 3.34 7.98
C LEU A 103 -10.53 3.67 9.48
N ILE A 104 -9.72 4.66 9.82
CA ILE A 104 -9.47 5.12 11.19
C ILE A 104 -10.24 6.43 11.37
N GLU A 105 -11.16 6.45 12.32
CA GLU A 105 -12.04 7.60 12.57
C GLU A 105 -12.09 7.92 14.07
N ASP A 106 -12.12 9.21 14.38
CA ASP A 106 -12.41 9.73 15.71
C ASP A 106 -13.45 10.85 15.57
N GLU A 107 -14.70 10.54 15.92
CA GLU A 107 -15.84 11.46 15.74
C GLU A 107 -15.69 12.74 16.57
N GLU A 108 -15.10 12.66 17.77
CA GLU A 108 -14.94 13.81 18.66
C GLU A 108 -14.03 14.90 18.09
N SER A 109 -13.05 14.51 17.27
CA SER A 109 -12.09 15.42 16.65
C SER A 109 -12.30 15.61 15.15
N ASP A 110 -13.35 15.02 14.57
CA ASP A 110 -13.58 14.95 13.11
C ASP A 110 -12.34 14.44 12.34
N TYR A 111 -11.60 13.50 12.95
CA TYR A 111 -10.40 12.95 12.34
C TYR A 111 -10.76 11.71 11.52
N LYS A 112 -10.31 11.68 10.26
CA LYS A 112 -10.46 10.52 9.38
C LYS A 112 -9.17 10.28 8.61
N ALA A 113 -8.70 9.04 8.60
CA ALA A 113 -7.51 8.64 7.88
C ALA A 113 -7.57 7.17 7.42
N ARG A 114 -6.71 6.83 6.46
CA ARG A 114 -6.50 5.44 6.04
C ARG A 114 -5.27 4.87 6.74
N GLY A 115 -5.44 3.70 7.32
CA GLY A 115 -4.38 2.94 7.99
C GLY A 115 -3.85 1.84 7.09
N SER A 116 -2.52 1.76 6.94
CA SER A 116 -1.82 0.65 6.27
C SER A 116 -0.60 0.19 7.05
N GLY A 117 -0.08 -1.00 6.76
CA GLY A 117 1.06 -1.59 7.47
C GLY A 117 0.67 -2.67 8.48
N PRO A 118 1.68 -3.28 9.14
CA PRO A 118 1.49 -4.50 9.93
C PRO A 118 0.69 -4.33 11.22
N PHE A 119 0.52 -3.12 11.76
CA PHE A 119 -0.37 -2.89 12.89
C PHE A 119 -1.81 -3.33 12.63
N ARG A 120 -2.25 -3.36 11.35
CA ARG A 120 -3.55 -3.91 10.97
C ARG A 120 -3.66 -5.40 11.34
N ALA A 121 -2.56 -6.16 11.27
CA ALA A 121 -2.54 -7.57 11.67
C ALA A 121 -2.62 -7.77 13.19
N ALA A 122 -2.15 -6.79 13.96
CA ALA A 122 -2.34 -6.74 15.42
C ALA A 122 -3.79 -6.37 15.78
N TYR A 123 -4.40 -5.47 15.03
CA TYR A 123 -5.82 -5.12 15.17
C TYR A 123 -6.74 -6.30 14.78
N GLY A 124 -6.54 -6.87 13.60
CA GLY A 124 -7.12 -8.16 13.20
C GLY A 124 -8.65 -8.19 13.08
N LYS A 125 -9.35 -7.06 12.97
CA LYS A 125 -10.83 -7.00 12.89
C LYS A 125 -11.39 -6.81 11.49
N GLU A 126 -10.57 -6.50 10.49
CA GLU A 126 -11.01 -6.44 9.10
C GLU A 126 -11.36 -7.85 8.58
N GLU A 127 -12.37 -7.96 7.70
CA GLU A 127 -12.86 -9.23 7.14
C GLU A 127 -11.74 -10.05 6.45
N LEU A 128 -10.76 -9.36 5.84
CA LEU A 128 -9.60 -9.98 5.22
C LEU A 128 -8.86 -10.92 6.20
N TYR A 129 -8.83 -10.62 7.49
CA TYR A 129 -8.15 -11.45 8.48
C TYR A 129 -8.90 -12.75 8.80
N ASP A 130 -10.23 -12.77 8.63
CA ASP A 130 -11.01 -14.00 8.70
C ASP A 130 -10.83 -14.85 7.44
N ILE A 131 -10.80 -14.21 6.26
CA ILE A 131 -10.60 -14.89 4.96
C ILE A 131 -9.21 -15.55 4.88
N PHE A 132 -8.16 -14.80 5.23
CA PHE A 132 -6.79 -15.29 5.10
C PHE A 132 -6.28 -16.03 6.33
N GLY A 133 -6.97 -15.92 7.46
CA GLY A 133 -6.66 -16.62 8.70
C GLY A 133 -5.37 -16.14 9.36
N PHE A 134 -5.05 -14.85 9.24
CA PHE A 134 -3.80 -14.28 9.76
C PHE A 134 -4.11 -13.24 10.83
N ARG A 135 -3.58 -13.38 12.05
CA ARG A 135 -3.62 -12.35 13.08
C ARG A 135 -2.32 -12.41 13.85
N GLU A 136 -1.76 -11.25 14.17
CA GLU A 136 -0.48 -11.18 14.86
C GLU A 136 -0.68 -10.78 16.32
N ARG A 137 -0.10 -11.56 17.24
CA ARG A 137 0.15 -11.11 18.61
C ARG A 137 1.58 -10.60 18.67
N THR A 138 1.75 -9.33 19.03
CA THR A 138 3.05 -8.63 18.98
C THR A 138 3.26 -7.79 20.23
N GLY A 139 4.52 -7.52 20.58
CA GLY A 139 4.88 -6.56 21.62
C GLY A 139 4.93 -5.11 21.13
N VAL A 140 4.94 -4.90 19.81
CA VAL A 140 5.05 -3.60 19.13
C VAL A 140 4.06 -3.51 17.97
N ALA A 141 3.46 -2.34 17.75
CA ALA A 141 2.57 -2.10 16.61
C ALA A 141 3.15 -0.98 15.73
N VAL A 142 3.29 -1.24 14.44
CA VAL A 142 3.89 -0.33 13.47
C VAL A 142 2.96 -0.12 12.28
N GLY A 143 2.62 1.14 11.99
CA GLY A 143 1.66 1.48 10.95
C GLY A 143 1.96 2.79 10.23
N VAL A 144 1.32 2.96 9.08
CA VAL A 144 1.24 4.19 8.32
C VAL A 144 -0.18 4.74 8.46
N ILE A 145 -0.28 6.04 8.71
CA ILE A 145 -1.53 6.79 8.72
C ILE A 145 -1.44 7.81 7.58
N GLU A 146 -2.28 7.66 6.57
CA GLU A 146 -2.39 8.59 5.45
C GLU A 146 -3.24 9.79 5.87
N THR A 147 -2.58 10.90 6.22
CA THR A 147 -3.19 12.07 6.87
C THR A 147 -2.39 13.34 6.59
N ASN A 148 -3.05 14.49 6.61
CA ASN A 148 -2.42 15.81 6.53
C ASN A 148 -2.27 16.50 7.90
N THR A 149 -2.67 15.83 8.99
CA THR A 149 -2.62 16.36 10.37
C THR A 149 -2.06 15.33 11.33
N THR A 150 -1.56 15.78 12.48
CA THR A 150 -1.10 14.86 13.53
C THR A 150 -2.30 14.17 14.18
N PRO A 151 -2.28 12.83 14.37
CA PRO A 151 -3.36 12.11 15.04
C PRO A 151 -3.64 12.65 16.45
N PRO A 152 -4.91 12.85 16.84
CA PRO A 152 -5.29 13.25 18.19
C PRO A 152 -4.77 12.28 19.26
N LYS A 153 -4.49 12.81 20.46
CA LYS A 153 -3.99 12.02 21.60
C LYS A 153 -4.91 10.83 21.94
N GLN A 154 -6.22 11.08 21.93
CA GLN A 154 -7.23 10.08 22.25
C GLN A 154 -7.22 8.94 21.22
N LEU A 155 -7.15 9.28 19.93
CA LEU A 155 -7.05 8.30 18.86
C LEU A 155 -5.77 7.45 18.96
N VAL A 156 -4.61 8.06 19.25
CA VAL A 156 -3.36 7.31 19.43
C VAL A 156 -3.46 6.34 20.60
N HIS A 157 -4.10 6.74 21.69
CA HIS A 157 -4.37 5.83 22.81
C HIS A 157 -5.31 4.68 22.39
N GLN A 158 -6.40 4.96 21.69
CA GLN A 158 -7.31 3.93 21.18
C GLN A 158 -6.61 2.95 20.22
N LEU A 159 -5.75 3.43 19.32
CA LEU A 159 -4.95 2.59 18.43
C LEU A 159 -4.04 1.62 19.19
N SER A 160 -3.43 2.08 20.30
CA SER A 160 -2.61 1.20 21.15
C SER A 160 -3.45 0.08 21.79
N ILE A 161 -4.65 0.39 22.28
CA ILE A 161 -5.59 -0.60 22.84
C ILE A 161 -6.06 -1.57 21.75
N MET A 162 -6.45 -1.06 20.59
CA MET A 162 -6.91 -1.87 19.45
C MET A 162 -5.84 -2.85 18.96
N CYS A 163 -4.57 -2.44 19.00
CA CYS A 163 -3.44 -3.30 18.66
C CYS A 163 -2.91 -4.14 19.83
N SER A 164 -3.50 -4.02 21.03
CA SER A 164 -3.07 -4.71 22.25
C SER A 164 -1.60 -4.48 22.63
N VAL A 165 -1.12 -3.23 22.47
CA VAL A 165 0.25 -2.83 22.84
C VAL A 165 0.23 -1.62 23.77
N GLU A 166 1.31 -1.44 24.53
CA GLU A 166 1.55 -0.21 25.28
C GLU A 166 1.78 0.97 24.33
N GLN A 167 1.39 2.19 24.74
CA GLN A 167 1.53 3.39 23.91
C GLN A 167 2.96 3.61 23.41
N HIS A 168 3.98 3.38 24.24
CA HIS A 168 5.39 3.53 23.87
C HIS A 168 5.93 2.43 22.94
N HIS A 169 5.13 1.40 22.68
CA HIS A 169 5.36 0.36 21.68
C HIS A 169 4.49 0.54 20.43
N LEU A 170 3.79 1.68 20.30
CA LEU A 170 3.14 2.08 19.06
C LEU A 170 4.06 3.03 18.28
N ALA A 171 4.29 2.73 17.00
CA ALA A 171 5.00 3.59 16.06
C ALA A 171 4.12 3.86 14.84
N LEU A 172 3.85 5.15 14.57
CA LEU A 172 3.04 5.58 13.44
C LEU A 172 3.85 6.50 12.55
N ILE A 173 3.82 6.23 11.24
CA ILE A 173 4.29 7.16 10.23
C ILE A 173 3.09 7.91 9.66
N CYS A 174 3.01 9.20 9.93
CA CYS A 174 2.01 10.09 9.35
C CYS A 174 2.51 10.57 7.98
N VAL A 175 1.75 10.25 6.94
CA VAL A 175 2.13 10.52 5.55
C VAL A 175 1.05 11.35 4.90
N ASN A 176 1.40 12.56 4.47
CA ASN A 176 0.51 13.36 3.65
C ASN A 176 0.42 12.74 2.24
N PRO A 177 -0.78 12.34 1.76
CA PRO A 177 -0.93 11.78 0.41
C PRO A 177 -0.44 12.69 -0.72
N SER A 178 -0.37 14.01 -0.48
CA SER A 178 0.14 15.01 -1.44
C SER A 178 1.63 15.31 -1.35
N SER A 179 2.37 14.60 -0.49
CA SER A 179 3.82 14.71 -0.36
C SER A 179 4.57 13.81 -1.35
N LEU A 180 5.89 14.02 -1.44
CA LEU A 180 6.78 13.12 -2.18
C LEU A 180 6.72 11.69 -1.63
N ALA A 181 6.72 11.55 -0.30
CA ALA A 181 6.65 10.25 0.35
C ALA A 181 5.29 9.56 0.10
N GLY A 182 4.19 10.31 0.19
CA GLY A 182 2.84 9.82 -0.10
C GLY A 182 2.67 9.38 -1.55
N SER A 183 3.26 10.12 -2.50
CA SER A 183 3.22 9.76 -3.93
C SER A 183 3.98 8.47 -4.21
N VAL A 184 5.15 8.27 -3.58
CA VAL A 184 5.90 7.00 -3.68
C VAL A 184 5.13 5.86 -3.00
N LEU A 185 4.55 6.09 -1.82
CA LEU A 185 3.72 5.10 -1.12
C LEU A 185 2.57 4.64 -2.01
N THR A 186 1.82 5.57 -2.60
CA THR A 186 0.72 5.25 -3.52
C THR A 186 1.23 4.47 -4.74
N ALA A 187 2.27 4.94 -5.42
CA ALA A 187 2.82 4.25 -6.59
C ALA A 187 3.38 2.85 -6.26
N SER A 188 3.77 2.59 -5.00
CA SER A 188 4.21 1.26 -4.55
C SER A 188 3.09 0.23 -4.41
N ARG A 189 1.82 0.62 -4.57
CA ARG A 189 0.64 -0.26 -4.42
C ARG A 189 0.31 -1.07 -5.68
N THR A 190 1.16 -1.06 -6.70
CA THR A 190 0.92 -1.78 -7.98
C THR A 190 0.54 -3.24 -7.80
N VAL A 191 1.34 -3.99 -7.03
CA VAL A 191 1.09 -5.41 -6.75
C VAL A 191 -0.15 -5.58 -5.87
N GLU A 192 -0.35 -4.68 -4.89
CA GLU A 192 -1.51 -4.70 -3.99
C GLU A 192 -2.82 -4.56 -4.77
N TRP A 193 -2.93 -3.59 -5.69
CA TRP A 193 -4.11 -3.41 -6.54
C TRP A 193 -4.41 -4.64 -7.40
N ALA A 194 -3.39 -5.25 -8.01
CA ALA A 194 -3.56 -6.48 -8.79
C ALA A 194 -4.09 -7.64 -7.92
N LEU A 195 -3.57 -7.82 -6.71
CA LEU A 195 -4.02 -8.87 -5.78
C LEU A 195 -5.42 -8.60 -5.25
N MET A 196 -5.76 -7.36 -4.90
CA MET A 196 -7.09 -7.01 -4.41
C MET A 196 -8.15 -7.16 -5.51
N LYS A 197 -7.82 -6.82 -6.75
CA LYS A 197 -8.69 -7.08 -7.90
C LYS A 197 -8.91 -8.57 -8.11
N LEU A 198 -7.85 -9.40 -8.10
CA LEU A 198 -7.97 -10.87 -8.15
C LEU A 198 -8.86 -11.39 -7.01
N HIS A 199 -8.66 -10.89 -5.79
CA HIS A 199 -9.44 -11.28 -4.63
C HIS A 199 -10.93 -10.94 -4.81
N SER A 200 -11.27 -9.74 -5.30
CA SER A 200 -12.66 -9.34 -5.58
C SER A 200 -13.35 -10.21 -6.64
N MET A 201 -12.57 -10.85 -7.51
CA MET A 201 -13.05 -11.80 -8.52
C MET A 201 -13.09 -13.24 -7.99
N ASN A 202 -12.93 -13.44 -6.68
CA ASN A 202 -12.87 -14.74 -6.00
C ASN A 202 -11.71 -15.65 -6.48
N PHE A 203 -10.67 -15.08 -7.10
CA PHE A 203 -9.48 -15.85 -7.44
C PHE A 203 -8.68 -16.15 -6.16
N ASN A 204 -8.19 -17.39 -6.05
CA ASN A 204 -7.34 -17.77 -4.93
C ASN A 204 -5.94 -17.15 -5.06
N ILE A 205 -5.77 -15.95 -4.50
CA ILE A 205 -4.50 -15.21 -4.53
C ILE A 205 -3.35 -15.91 -3.78
N LYS A 206 -3.62 -16.97 -3.00
CA LYS A 206 -2.57 -17.83 -2.44
C LYS A 206 -1.81 -18.63 -3.51
N ARG A 207 -2.35 -18.71 -4.74
CA ARG A 207 -1.64 -19.24 -5.92
C ARG A 207 -0.50 -18.33 -6.37
N ILE A 208 -0.50 -17.05 -6.00
CA ILE A 208 0.55 -16.10 -6.36
C ILE A 208 1.71 -16.23 -5.38
N VAL A 209 2.85 -16.73 -5.86
CA VAL A 209 4.03 -17.04 -5.03
C VAL A 209 5.07 -15.93 -5.01
N SER A 210 5.07 -15.07 -6.03
CA SER A 210 5.94 -13.89 -6.13
C SER A 210 5.31 -12.87 -7.06
N ALA A 211 5.72 -11.61 -6.94
CA ALA A 211 5.22 -10.54 -7.80
C ALA A 211 6.27 -9.45 -8.02
N TYR A 212 6.20 -8.83 -9.18
CA TYR A 212 6.95 -7.63 -9.53
C TYR A 212 6.01 -6.58 -10.12
N GLY A 213 6.09 -5.35 -9.65
CA GLY A 213 5.26 -4.24 -10.12
C GLY A 213 6.09 -3.00 -10.39
N VAL A 214 5.69 -2.22 -11.39
CA VAL A 214 6.30 -0.92 -11.71
C VAL A 214 5.21 0.11 -11.96
N CYS A 215 5.39 1.32 -11.43
CA CYS A 215 4.51 2.46 -11.67
C CYS A 215 5.35 3.74 -11.79
N PRO A 216 5.20 4.53 -12.87
CA PRO A 216 5.82 5.85 -12.93
C PRO A 216 5.33 6.72 -11.77
N LEU A 217 6.21 7.58 -11.24
CA LEU A 217 5.81 8.50 -10.19
C LEU A 217 4.98 9.64 -10.78
N GLY A 218 3.76 9.82 -10.28
CA GLY A 218 2.88 10.93 -10.68
C GLY A 218 3.40 12.29 -10.24
N ALA A 219 2.92 13.35 -10.87
CA ALA A 219 3.23 14.72 -10.46
C ALA A 219 2.71 15.00 -9.05
N VAL A 220 3.61 15.50 -8.19
CA VAL A 220 3.36 15.73 -6.76
C VAL A 220 2.91 17.17 -6.52
N GLY A 221 1.95 17.35 -5.61
CA GLY A 221 1.45 18.66 -5.20
C GLY A 221 0.21 19.13 -5.96
N GLY A 222 -0.09 20.43 -5.88
CA GLY A 222 -1.31 21.00 -6.46
C GLY A 222 -2.58 20.75 -5.65
N GLY A 223 -2.45 20.42 -4.36
CA GLY A 223 -3.55 20.05 -3.47
C GLY A 223 -3.72 18.53 -3.33
N MET A 224 -4.44 18.10 -2.29
CA MET A 224 -4.59 16.68 -1.95
C MET A 224 -5.21 15.88 -3.10
N ILE A 225 -6.37 16.31 -3.60
CA ILE A 225 -7.07 15.61 -4.68
C ILE A 225 -6.19 15.46 -5.91
N ARG A 226 -5.60 16.57 -6.39
CA ARG A 226 -4.82 16.55 -7.62
C ARG A 226 -3.60 15.66 -7.52
N SER A 227 -2.89 15.71 -6.39
CA SER A 227 -1.70 14.86 -6.17
C SER A 227 -2.07 13.38 -6.11
N VAL A 228 -3.13 13.03 -5.38
CA VAL A 228 -3.62 11.63 -5.29
C VAL A 228 -4.12 11.15 -6.65
N ALA A 229 -4.88 11.98 -7.36
CA ALA A 229 -5.36 11.71 -8.70
C ALA A 229 -4.22 11.42 -9.68
N ASN A 230 -3.17 12.25 -9.67
CA ASN A 230 -2.01 12.02 -10.51
C ASN A 230 -1.32 10.69 -10.21
N ALA A 231 -1.22 10.30 -8.94
CA ALA A 231 -0.64 9.02 -8.55
C ALA A 231 -1.54 7.83 -8.97
N TYR A 232 -2.85 7.96 -8.80
CA TYR A 232 -3.82 6.94 -9.23
C TYR A 232 -3.83 6.78 -10.74
N ASP A 233 -3.77 7.88 -11.50
CA ASP A 233 -3.68 7.81 -12.96
C ASP A 233 -2.43 7.04 -13.42
N GLN A 234 -1.29 7.15 -12.72
CA GLN A 234 -0.13 6.33 -13.04
C GLN A 234 -0.37 4.84 -12.77
N LEU A 235 -1.06 4.49 -11.69
CA LEU A 235 -1.44 3.11 -11.40
C LEU A 235 -2.41 2.57 -12.47
N ILE A 236 -3.45 3.32 -12.81
CA ILE A 236 -4.50 2.92 -13.75
C ILE A 236 -3.97 2.82 -15.18
N TYR A 237 -3.24 3.83 -15.63
CA TYR A 237 -2.91 4.00 -17.06
C TYR A 237 -1.50 3.55 -17.44
N ASN A 238 -0.56 3.51 -16.49
CA ASN A 238 0.86 3.30 -16.80
C ASN A 238 1.55 2.19 -16.00
N SER A 239 0.89 1.58 -15.01
CA SER A 239 1.53 0.54 -14.21
C SER A 239 1.60 -0.81 -14.93
N GLN A 240 2.61 -1.59 -14.58
CA GLN A 240 2.82 -2.92 -15.11
C GLN A 240 3.09 -3.90 -13.97
N VAL A 241 2.43 -5.05 -13.99
CA VAL A 241 2.56 -6.07 -12.95
C VAL A 241 2.85 -7.42 -13.58
N THR A 242 3.80 -8.16 -13.02
CA THR A 242 4.03 -9.57 -13.30
C THR A 242 3.76 -10.37 -12.03
N LEU A 243 2.84 -11.31 -12.09
CA LEU A 243 2.51 -12.24 -11.03
C LEU A 243 3.06 -13.62 -11.40
N TYR A 244 3.79 -14.24 -10.48
CA TYR A 244 4.28 -15.61 -10.63
C TYR A 244 3.32 -16.53 -9.87
N ALA A 245 2.66 -17.44 -10.58
CA ALA A 245 1.55 -18.22 -10.08
C ALA A 245 1.73 -19.72 -10.28
N THR A 246 1.09 -20.51 -9.42
CA THR A 246 0.93 -21.98 -9.57
C THR A 246 -0.48 -22.36 -10.01
N GLY A 247 -0.69 -23.62 -10.39
CA GLY A 247 -1.95 -24.23 -10.77
C GLY A 247 -2.18 -24.32 -12.28
N ASP A 248 -3.43 -24.48 -12.70
CA ASP A 248 -3.82 -24.69 -14.10
C ASP A 248 -3.79 -23.40 -14.94
N ASP A 249 -3.36 -23.52 -16.19
CA ASP A 249 -3.28 -22.39 -17.13
C ASP A 249 -4.65 -21.91 -17.59
N GLU A 250 -5.66 -22.78 -17.67
CA GLU A 250 -7.01 -22.37 -18.08
C GLU A 250 -7.59 -21.31 -17.14
N THR A 251 -7.49 -21.51 -15.83
CA THR A 251 -7.95 -20.52 -14.83
C THR A 251 -7.13 -19.24 -14.89
N LEU A 252 -5.80 -19.32 -15.06
CA LEU A 252 -4.94 -18.14 -15.15
C LEU A 252 -5.23 -17.32 -16.42
N ALA A 253 -5.42 -18.00 -17.55
CA ALA A 253 -5.80 -17.38 -18.83
C ALA A 253 -7.19 -16.74 -18.77
N SER A 254 -8.13 -17.34 -18.04
CA SER A 254 -9.47 -16.80 -17.89
C SER A 254 -9.48 -15.53 -17.02
N VAL A 255 -8.86 -15.59 -15.83
CA VAL A 255 -8.94 -14.49 -14.86
C VAL A 255 -8.21 -13.23 -15.32
N ILE A 256 -7.10 -13.38 -16.05
CA ILE A 256 -6.29 -12.23 -16.48
C ILE A 256 -7.04 -11.28 -17.42
N THR A 257 -8.03 -11.79 -18.17
CA THR A 257 -8.84 -10.97 -19.10
C THR A 257 -9.63 -9.87 -18.39
N GLN A 258 -9.89 -10.02 -17.09
CA GLN A 258 -10.66 -9.08 -16.28
C GLN A 258 -9.79 -8.22 -15.35
N LEU A 259 -8.47 -8.35 -15.43
CA LEU A 259 -7.54 -7.67 -14.53
C LEU A 259 -7.13 -6.26 -14.92
N PRO A 260 -6.94 -5.88 -16.19
CA PRO A 260 -6.56 -4.51 -16.49
C PRO A 260 -7.68 -3.53 -16.15
N SER A 261 -7.27 -2.29 -15.86
CA SER A 261 -8.18 -1.21 -15.49
C SER A 261 -9.23 -0.86 -16.56
N ASN A 262 -8.97 -1.18 -17.85
CA ASN A 262 -9.90 -0.96 -18.96
C ASN A 262 -11.21 -1.78 -18.87
N THR A 263 -11.29 -2.73 -17.94
CA THR A 263 -12.50 -3.50 -17.66
C THR A 263 -13.53 -2.72 -16.86
N SER A 264 -13.15 -1.57 -16.29
CA SER A 264 -14.06 -0.65 -15.61
C SER A 264 -14.83 0.23 -16.61
N SER A 265 -16.11 0.46 -16.31
CA SER A 265 -16.93 1.46 -17.02
C SER A 265 -16.44 2.90 -16.86
N MET A 266 -15.60 3.18 -15.86
CA MET A 266 -15.01 4.51 -15.61
C MET A 266 -13.67 4.73 -16.32
N PHE A 267 -13.14 3.72 -17.01
CA PHE A 267 -11.84 3.81 -17.68
C PHE A 267 -11.79 4.94 -18.73
N GLY A 268 -10.66 5.64 -18.77
CA GLY A 268 -10.43 6.79 -19.66
C GLY A 268 -10.72 8.15 -19.02
N GLN A 269 -11.32 8.17 -17.82
CA GLN A 269 -11.55 9.40 -17.06
C GLN A 269 -10.34 9.73 -16.17
N ARG A 270 -10.07 11.04 -15.97
CA ARG A 270 -9.03 11.48 -15.04
C ARG A 270 -9.47 11.15 -13.61
N SER A 271 -8.59 10.60 -12.78
CA SER A 271 -8.92 10.33 -11.38
C SER A 271 -9.36 11.60 -10.63
N GLU A 272 -8.85 12.77 -11.03
CA GLU A 272 -9.20 14.07 -10.45
C GLU A 272 -10.70 14.41 -10.61
N SER A 273 -11.36 13.95 -11.67
CA SER A 273 -12.80 14.13 -11.85
C SER A 273 -13.65 13.08 -11.11
N LEU A 274 -13.02 12.01 -10.60
CA LEU A 274 -13.69 10.90 -9.90
C LEU A 274 -13.54 10.99 -8.38
N LEU A 275 -12.47 11.62 -7.91
CA LEU A 275 -12.20 11.87 -6.49
C LEU A 275 -12.96 13.12 -6.02
N SER A 276 -13.47 13.11 -4.78
CA SER A 276 -14.09 14.28 -4.16
C SER A 276 -13.31 14.75 -2.92
N ILE A 277 -13.60 15.97 -2.44
CA ILE A 277 -12.93 16.61 -1.29
C ILE A 277 -13.40 16.00 0.02
N ASP A 278 -14.61 15.44 0.06
CA ASP A 278 -15.14 14.85 1.28
C ASP A 278 -14.39 13.54 1.56
N SER A 279 -13.67 13.54 2.68
CA SER A 279 -12.67 12.58 3.15
C SER A 279 -13.16 11.14 3.34
N SER A 280 -14.39 10.82 2.92
CA SER A 280 -14.99 9.48 2.92
C SER A 280 -15.01 8.79 1.54
N THR A 281 -14.48 9.42 0.48
CA THR A 281 -14.72 9.00 -0.91
C THR A 281 -13.77 7.99 -1.53
N ALA A 282 -13.09 7.17 -0.71
CA ALA A 282 -12.61 5.88 -1.21
C ALA A 282 -13.77 5.02 -1.80
N GLN A 283 -15.04 5.39 -1.57
CA GLN A 283 -16.23 4.76 -2.12
C GLN A 283 -16.66 5.16 -3.55
N THR A 284 -16.09 6.20 -4.19
CA THR A 284 -16.58 6.63 -5.53
C THR A 284 -15.85 6.03 -6.74
N LEU A 285 -14.65 5.46 -6.55
CA LEU A 285 -13.94 4.77 -7.62
C LEU A 285 -14.44 3.34 -7.73
N ASP A 286 -14.91 2.96 -8.92
CA ASP A 286 -15.20 1.56 -9.26
C ASP A 286 -14.01 0.67 -8.87
N PRO A 287 -14.20 -0.36 -8.03
CA PRO A 287 -13.13 -1.29 -7.66
C PRO A 287 -12.44 -1.92 -8.87
N ALA A 288 -13.12 -2.07 -10.00
CA ALA A 288 -12.50 -2.54 -11.24
C ALA A 288 -11.49 -1.55 -11.84
N LEU A 289 -11.65 -0.25 -11.59
CA LEU A 289 -10.71 0.77 -12.04
C LEU A 289 -9.42 0.75 -11.23
N ARG A 290 -9.45 0.30 -9.97
CA ARG A 290 -8.27 0.11 -9.11
C ARG A 290 -7.47 -1.14 -9.48
N SER A 291 -7.01 -1.17 -10.71
CA SER A 291 -6.27 -2.30 -11.29
C SER A 291 -5.11 -1.78 -12.15
N PRO A 292 -4.08 -2.60 -12.45
CA PRO A 292 -2.93 -2.14 -13.23
C PRO A 292 -3.28 -1.94 -14.71
N ALA A 293 -2.41 -1.21 -15.43
CA ALA A 293 -2.58 -0.96 -16.86
C ALA A 293 -2.19 -2.16 -17.73
N LYS A 294 -1.13 -2.86 -17.32
CA LYS A 294 -0.62 -4.07 -17.99
C LYS A 294 -0.33 -5.13 -16.97
N ILE A 295 -0.69 -6.37 -17.28
CA ILE A 295 -0.48 -7.49 -16.37
C ILE A 295 0.00 -8.73 -17.12
N CYS A 296 0.94 -9.43 -16.51
CA CYS A 296 1.39 -10.75 -16.90
C CYS A 296 1.15 -11.70 -15.72
N ILE A 297 0.56 -12.87 -15.99
CA ILE A 297 0.57 -13.99 -15.06
C ILE A 297 1.45 -15.09 -15.67
N GLN A 298 2.58 -15.35 -15.03
CA GLN A 298 3.46 -16.45 -15.41
C GLN A 298 3.16 -17.67 -14.57
N ASN A 299 2.80 -18.77 -15.22
CA ASN A 299 2.68 -20.06 -14.58
C ASN A 299 4.07 -20.68 -14.40
N ILE A 300 4.51 -20.82 -13.13
CA ILE A 300 5.84 -21.35 -12.84
C ILE A 300 5.92 -22.88 -12.94
N GLU A 301 4.80 -23.57 -13.05
CA GLU A 301 4.73 -25.03 -13.18
C GLU A 301 4.79 -25.46 -14.65
N THR A 302 4.21 -24.67 -15.56
CA THR A 302 4.17 -24.98 -17.01
C THR A 302 5.12 -24.14 -17.84
N GLY A 303 5.57 -22.99 -17.33
CA GLY A 303 6.39 -22.02 -18.06
C GLY A 303 5.58 -21.10 -18.98
N ASN A 304 4.26 -21.25 -19.05
CA ASN A 304 3.40 -20.40 -19.87
C ASN A 304 3.24 -19.00 -19.27
N MET A 305 3.05 -18.02 -20.16
CA MET A 305 2.77 -16.63 -19.80
C MET A 305 1.45 -16.19 -20.40
N HIS A 306 0.59 -15.63 -19.56
CA HIS A 306 -0.65 -15.00 -19.96
C HIS A 306 -0.47 -13.49 -19.81
N VAL A 307 -0.78 -12.71 -20.84
CA VAL A 307 -0.52 -11.26 -20.86
C VAL A 307 -1.78 -10.52 -21.30
N GLN A 308 -2.11 -9.45 -20.58
CA GLN A 308 -3.21 -8.55 -20.92
C GLN A 308 -2.79 -7.10 -20.69
N ASN A 309 -3.33 -6.20 -21.50
CA ASN A 309 -3.17 -4.75 -21.39
C ASN A 309 -4.53 -4.04 -21.51
N ASN A 310 -4.53 -2.77 -21.08
CA ASN A 310 -5.59 -1.81 -21.38
C ASN A 310 -5.84 -1.67 -22.90
#